data_AF-A0A514Z940-F1
#
_entry.id   AF-A0A514Z940-F1
#
_cell.length_a   1.000
_cell.length_b   1.000
_cell.length_c   1.000
_cell.angle_alpha   90.00
_cell.angle_beta   90.00
_cell.angle_gamma   90.00
#
_symmetry.space_group_name_H-M   'P 1'
#
loop_
_entity.id
_entity.type
_entity.pdbx_description
1 polymer ?
#
loop_
_entity_poly.entity_id
_entity_poly.type
_entity_poly.pdbx_seq_one_letter_code
_entity_poly.pdbx_strand_id
1 'polypeptide(L)'
;MTKIKNRKEVVMTEEKLSEVVGPEAIIKFETGTIKASTLDTIIKMLPFEMGFCDADDKFRWFSNNPDRVHKRRVEAFGKSVLELHPGVAHHVKKVLDDFREGKADEFEFWFPKRNGQPGQIYQKFMAVRDENGKYLGSMDVTINLDILKDKEGKHAPETIKEFQELKPLDK
;
A
#
# COMPACT_ATOMS: atom_id res chain seq x y z
N MET A 1 7.13 3.06 52.03
CA MET A 1 6.08 2.96 50.99
C MET A 1 6.18 4.19 50.09
N THR A 2 6.92 4.08 48.99
CA THR A 2 7.11 5.19 48.04
C THR A 2 6.01 5.11 46.99
N LYS A 3 5.07 6.07 47.01
CA LYS A 3 4.00 6.19 46.01
C LYS A 3 4.63 6.54 44.66
N ILE A 4 4.65 5.60 43.73
CA ILE A 4 4.98 5.85 42.33
C ILE A 4 3.85 6.70 41.75
N LYS A 5 4.15 7.96 41.44
CA LYS A 5 3.22 8.88 40.77
C LYS A 5 2.89 8.32 39.38
N ASN A 6 1.60 8.15 39.10
CA ASN A 6 1.07 7.89 37.76
C ASN A 6 1.66 8.90 36.76
N ARG A 7 2.55 8.45 35.88
CA ARG A 7 2.88 9.18 34.65
C ARG A 7 1.63 9.09 33.77
N LYS A 8 1.00 10.24 33.50
CA LYS A 8 0.04 10.33 32.39
C LYS A 8 0.81 10.01 31.11
N GLU A 9 0.42 8.96 30.40
CA GLU A 9 0.84 8.75 29.02
C GLU A 9 0.39 9.95 28.20
N VAL A 10 1.36 10.72 27.71
CA VAL A 10 1.09 11.78 26.73
C VAL A 10 0.98 11.08 25.39
N VAL A 11 -0.25 10.84 24.94
CA VAL A 11 -0.50 10.33 23.59
C VAL A 11 -0.28 11.49 22.62
N MET A 12 0.76 11.40 21.81
CA MET A 12 1.02 12.35 20.71
C MET A 12 0.17 11.97 19.49
N THR A 13 -0.34 12.97 18.76
CA THR A 13 -1.09 12.73 17.52
C THR A 13 -0.14 12.27 16.41
N GLU A 14 -0.65 11.56 15.40
CA GLU A 14 0.16 11.11 14.24
C GLU A 14 0.84 12.29 13.53
N GLU A 15 0.17 13.44 13.41
CA GLU A 15 0.77 14.66 12.85
C GLU A 15 1.99 15.12 13.65
N LYS A 16 1.89 15.15 14.98
CA LYS A 16 3.05 15.52 15.83
C LYS A 16 4.15 14.46 15.82
N LEU A 17 3.78 13.17 15.70
CA LEU A 17 4.76 12.11 15.54
C LEU A 17 5.49 12.24 14.20
N SER A 18 4.82 12.67 13.13
CA SER A 18 5.45 12.86 11.82
C SER A 18 6.53 13.95 11.82
N GLU A 19 6.48 14.90 12.76
CA GLU A 19 7.51 15.95 12.93
C GLU A 19 8.80 15.42 13.59
N VAL A 20 8.73 14.32 14.33
CA VAL A 20 9.83 13.80 15.15
C VAL A 20 10.28 12.40 14.76
N VAL A 21 9.45 11.63 14.05
CA VAL A 21 9.73 10.27 13.58
C VAL A 21 10.10 10.35 12.10
N GLY A 22 11.40 10.29 11.82
CA GLY A 22 11.93 10.35 10.47
C GLY A 22 12.24 8.97 9.84
N PRO A 23 12.80 8.96 8.62
CA PRO A 23 13.17 7.74 7.90
C PRO A 23 14.21 6.86 8.63
N GLU A 24 14.89 7.40 9.63
CA GLU A 24 15.87 6.71 10.46
C GLU A 24 15.25 5.88 11.59
N ALA A 25 13.92 5.97 11.80
CA ALA A 25 13.22 5.22 12.82
C ALA A 25 13.33 3.70 12.60
N ILE A 26 13.45 2.95 13.69
CA ILE A 26 13.37 1.49 13.68
C ILE A 26 11.93 1.09 13.98
N ILE A 27 11.29 0.43 13.03
CA ILE A 27 9.94 -0.11 13.17
C ILE A 27 10.07 -1.54 13.70
N LYS A 28 9.37 -1.84 14.78
CA LYS A 28 9.26 -3.18 15.35
C LYS A 28 7.91 -3.78 14.97
N PHE A 29 7.96 -4.84 14.19
CA PHE A 29 6.83 -5.70 13.85
C PHE A 29 6.85 -6.94 14.75
N GLU A 30 5.77 -7.72 14.72
CA GLU A 30 5.71 -9.02 15.40
C GLU A 30 6.77 -10.00 14.89
N THR A 31 7.11 -9.89 13.60
CA THR A 31 8.01 -10.81 12.88
C THR A 31 9.46 -10.30 12.78
N GLY A 32 9.77 -9.13 13.35
CA GLY A 32 11.13 -8.60 13.32
C GLY A 32 11.20 -7.07 13.40
N THR A 33 12.37 -6.53 13.04
CA THR A 33 12.62 -5.08 13.06
C THR A 33 13.24 -4.61 11.75
N ILE A 34 12.83 -3.44 11.28
CA ILE A 34 13.36 -2.85 10.04
C ILE A 34 13.41 -1.33 10.16
N LYS A 35 14.41 -0.71 9.54
CA LYS A 35 14.49 0.74 9.42
C LYS A 35 13.42 1.25 8.46
N ALA A 36 12.74 2.35 8.80
CA ALA A 36 11.64 2.90 8.00
C ALA A 36 12.07 3.21 6.55
N SER A 37 13.26 3.78 6.34
CA SER A 37 13.79 4.03 4.99
C SER A 37 14.10 2.76 4.20
N THR A 38 14.51 1.69 4.87
CA THR A 38 14.69 0.37 4.22
C THR A 38 13.34 -0.20 3.81
N LEU A 39 12.32 -0.12 4.66
CA LEU A 39 10.96 -0.56 4.34
C LEU A 39 10.40 0.21 3.12
N ASP A 40 10.53 1.53 3.12
CA ASP A 40 10.11 2.38 1.99
C ASP A 40 10.83 1.99 0.69
N THR A 41 12.12 1.66 0.75
CA THR A 41 12.89 1.16 -0.40
C THR A 41 12.38 -0.19 -0.91
N ILE A 42 12.08 -1.14 -0.01
CA ILE A 42 11.51 -2.44 -0.39
C ILE A 42 10.17 -2.25 -1.10
N ILE A 43 9.27 -1.44 -0.52
CA ILE A 43 7.94 -1.21 -1.09
C ILE A 43 8.03 -0.59 -2.50
N LYS A 44 8.95 0.34 -2.74
CA LYS A 44 9.18 0.93 -4.09
C LYS A 44 9.59 -0.09 -5.16
N MET A 45 10.20 -1.22 -4.76
CA MET A 45 10.65 -2.26 -5.69
C MET A 45 9.58 -3.33 -5.97
N LEU A 46 8.46 -3.33 -5.22
CA LEU A 46 7.40 -4.31 -5.45
C LEU A 46 6.80 -4.16 -6.85
N PRO A 47 6.35 -5.25 -7.49
CA PRO A 47 5.81 -5.23 -8.86
C PRO A 47 4.38 -4.68 -8.92
N PHE A 48 3.97 -3.93 -7.91
CA PHE A 48 2.65 -3.33 -7.77
C PHE A 48 2.74 -2.00 -7.02
N GLU A 49 1.78 -1.14 -7.28
CA GLU A 49 1.60 0.10 -6.54
C GLU A 49 0.69 -0.13 -5.33
N MET A 50 0.87 0.70 -4.32
CA MET A 50 0.06 0.75 -3.12
C MET A 50 -0.33 2.20 -2.84
N GLY A 51 -1.55 2.42 -2.36
CA GLY A 51 -2.03 3.69 -1.83
C GLY A 51 -2.79 3.47 -0.53
N PHE A 52 -2.72 4.43 0.38
CA PHE A 52 -3.40 4.35 1.67
C PHE A 52 -4.13 5.65 2.00
N CYS A 53 -5.38 5.49 2.45
CA CYS A 53 -6.19 6.53 3.03
C CYS A 53 -6.56 6.14 4.46
N ASP A 54 -6.55 7.09 5.38
CA ASP A 54 -6.91 6.84 6.78
C ASP A 54 -8.42 6.64 6.97
N ALA A 55 -8.84 6.43 8.22
CA ALA A 55 -10.23 6.23 8.60
C ALA A 55 -11.17 7.41 8.26
N ASP A 56 -10.61 8.61 8.10
CA ASP A 56 -11.28 9.85 7.73
C ASP A 56 -11.27 10.10 6.20
N ASP A 57 -10.95 9.06 5.42
CA ASP A 57 -10.85 9.06 3.97
C ASP A 57 -9.85 10.10 3.42
N LYS A 58 -8.83 10.45 4.21
CA LYS A 58 -7.76 11.35 3.78
C LYS A 58 -6.62 10.55 3.18
N PHE A 59 -6.17 10.96 2.00
CA PHE A 59 -5.05 10.31 1.34
C PHE A 59 -3.76 10.60 2.11
N ARG A 60 -3.07 9.55 2.59
CA ARG A 60 -1.90 9.71 3.49
C ARG A 60 -0.60 9.25 2.86
N TRP A 61 -0.63 8.19 2.05
CA TRP A 61 0.60 7.56 1.60
C TRP A 61 0.40 6.82 0.27
N PHE A 62 1.48 6.68 -0.49
CA PHE A 62 1.57 5.77 -1.62
C PHE A 62 2.99 5.24 -1.79
N SER A 63 3.12 4.06 -2.37
CA SER A 63 4.42 3.53 -2.80
C SER A 63 4.93 4.31 -4.02
N ASN A 64 6.11 4.90 -3.90
CA ASN A 64 6.68 5.75 -4.96
C ASN A 64 7.43 4.91 -6.02
N ASN A 65 6.73 3.96 -6.63
CA ASN A 65 7.30 3.13 -7.69
C ASN A 65 7.66 4.00 -8.91
N PRO A 66 8.84 3.81 -9.53
CA PRO A 66 9.30 4.62 -10.66
C PRO A 66 8.39 4.50 -11.89
N ASP A 67 7.92 3.28 -12.19
CA ASP A 67 7.14 2.96 -13.40
C ASP A 67 5.64 2.80 -13.12
N ARG A 68 5.13 3.56 -12.16
CA ARG A 68 3.73 3.52 -11.77
C ARG A 68 2.77 3.87 -12.91
N VAL A 69 1.68 3.11 -13.00
CA VAL A 69 0.50 3.30 -13.85
C VAL A 69 -0.22 4.60 -13.50
N HIS A 70 -0.44 4.87 -12.21
CA HIS A 70 -1.22 6.03 -11.77
C HIS A 70 -0.33 7.12 -11.19
N LYS A 71 -0.02 8.18 -11.97
CA LYS A 71 0.72 9.34 -11.46
C LYS A 71 0.06 9.90 -10.19
N ARG A 72 0.82 10.01 -9.09
CA ARG A 72 0.40 10.74 -7.88
C ARG A 72 1.19 12.03 -7.76
N ARG A 73 0.65 12.95 -6.97
CA ARG A 73 1.30 14.20 -6.64
C ARG A 73 1.22 14.42 -5.13
N VAL A 74 2.25 15.05 -4.57
CA VAL A 74 2.36 15.26 -3.12
C VAL A 74 1.27 16.20 -2.59
N GLU A 75 0.73 17.08 -3.45
CA GLU A 75 -0.37 17.99 -3.13
C GLU A 75 -1.73 17.27 -2.95
N ALA A 76 -1.76 15.95 -3.15
CA ALA A 76 -2.93 15.12 -2.84
C ALA A 76 -2.98 14.70 -1.36
N PHE A 77 -1.86 14.77 -0.63
CA PHE A 77 -1.84 14.37 0.78
C PHE A 77 -2.77 15.25 1.63
N GLY A 78 -3.51 14.60 2.54
CA GLY A 78 -4.49 15.26 3.44
C GLY A 78 -5.82 15.64 2.78
N LYS A 79 -5.96 15.51 1.45
CA LYS A 79 -7.25 15.71 0.76
C LYS A 79 -8.12 14.47 0.89
N SER A 80 -9.44 14.68 0.87
CA SER A 80 -10.36 13.55 0.85
C SER A 80 -10.28 12.83 -0.49
N VAL A 81 -10.37 11.50 -0.49
CA VAL A 81 -10.46 10.70 -1.73
C VAL A 81 -11.61 11.18 -2.62
N LEU A 82 -12.72 11.61 -2.02
CA LEU A 82 -13.88 12.13 -2.77
C LEU A 82 -13.53 13.40 -3.55
N GLU A 83 -12.70 14.27 -2.98
CA GLU A 83 -12.21 15.50 -3.64
C GLU A 83 -11.22 15.17 -4.78
N LEU A 84 -10.43 14.11 -4.61
CA LEU A 84 -9.47 13.67 -5.62
C LEU A 84 -10.15 13.01 -6.84
N HIS A 85 -11.38 12.52 -6.68
CA HIS A 85 -12.12 11.77 -7.69
C HIS A 85 -13.56 12.27 -7.89
N PRO A 86 -13.78 13.55 -8.25
CA PRO A 86 -15.11 14.17 -8.27
C PRO A 86 -16.10 13.50 -9.23
N GLY A 87 -15.63 12.98 -10.37
CA GLY A 87 -16.49 12.33 -11.37
C GLY A 87 -17.08 10.99 -10.94
N VAL A 88 -16.53 10.36 -9.90
CA VAL A 88 -16.96 9.04 -9.40
C VAL A 88 -17.19 9.03 -7.89
N ALA A 89 -17.29 10.21 -7.27
CA ALA A 89 -17.32 10.37 -5.82
C ALA A 89 -18.44 9.54 -5.15
N HIS A 90 -19.61 9.40 -5.78
CA HIS A 90 -20.70 8.58 -5.22
C HIS A 90 -20.38 7.07 -5.17
N HIS A 91 -19.71 6.53 -6.21
CA HIS A 91 -19.25 5.14 -6.21
C HIS A 91 -18.17 4.93 -5.14
N VAL A 92 -17.19 5.84 -5.10
CA VAL A 92 -16.11 5.80 -4.11
C VAL A 92 -16.67 5.86 -2.70
N LYS A 93 -17.61 6.78 -2.44
CA LYS A 93 -18.27 6.90 -1.14
C LYS A 93 -18.95 5.59 -0.74
N LYS A 94 -19.69 4.95 -1.65
CA LYS A 94 -20.36 3.68 -1.37
C LYS A 94 -19.38 2.59 -0.94
N VAL A 95 -18.24 2.46 -1.64
CA VAL A 95 -17.20 1.49 -1.30
C VAL A 95 -16.60 1.78 0.08
N LEU A 96 -16.27 3.05 0.36
CA LEU A 96 -15.71 3.46 1.65
C LEU A 96 -16.70 3.24 2.81
N ASP A 97 -17.99 3.53 2.60
CA ASP A 97 -19.05 3.26 3.58
C ASP A 97 -19.19 1.76 3.83
N ASP A 98 -19.20 0.91 2.79
CA ASP A 98 -19.28 -0.54 2.95
C ASP A 98 -18.08 -1.10 3.72
N PHE A 99 -16.88 -0.58 3.46
CA PHE A 99 -15.67 -0.94 4.21
C PHE A 99 -15.78 -0.53 5.67
N ARG A 100 -16.20 0.72 5.94
CA ARG A 100 -16.35 1.23 7.30
C ARG A 100 -17.38 0.45 8.10
N GLU A 101 -18.49 0.07 7.46
CA GLU A 101 -19.61 -0.66 8.08
C GLU A 101 -19.40 -2.18 8.14
N GLY A 102 -18.30 -2.70 7.58
CA GLY A 102 -18.02 -4.14 7.55
C GLY A 102 -18.93 -4.94 6.60
N LYS A 103 -19.55 -4.27 5.63
CA LYS A 103 -20.38 -4.92 4.59
C LYS A 103 -19.53 -5.56 3.49
N ALA A 104 -18.31 -5.07 3.30
CA ALA A 104 -17.31 -5.61 2.40
C ALA A 104 -15.92 -5.34 2.97
N ASP A 105 -14.96 -6.20 2.63
CA ASP A 105 -13.54 -5.98 2.94
C ASP A 105 -12.70 -5.74 1.69
N GLU A 106 -13.25 -6.03 0.50
CA GLU A 106 -12.55 -5.87 -0.76
C GLU A 106 -13.49 -5.44 -1.89
N PHE A 107 -12.93 -4.72 -2.86
CA PHE A 107 -13.56 -4.39 -4.13
C PHE A 107 -12.49 -4.40 -5.22
N GLU A 108 -12.66 -5.19 -6.25
CA GLU A 108 -11.65 -5.35 -7.30
C GLU A 108 -12.24 -5.32 -8.70
N PHE A 109 -11.42 -4.90 -9.64
CA PHE A 109 -11.73 -4.92 -11.07
C PHE A 109 -10.45 -4.88 -11.89
N TRP A 110 -10.58 -5.19 -13.18
CA TRP A 110 -9.51 -5.02 -14.15
C TRP A 110 -10.02 -4.31 -15.40
N PHE A 111 -9.11 -3.62 -16.09
CA PHE A 111 -9.44 -2.82 -17.26
C PHE A 111 -8.27 -2.77 -18.25
N PRO A 112 -8.55 -2.59 -19.56
CA PRO A 112 -7.50 -2.43 -20.55
C PRO A 112 -6.72 -1.13 -20.32
N LYS A 113 -5.43 -1.12 -20.70
CA LYS A 113 -4.65 0.12 -20.71
C LYS A 113 -5.30 1.18 -21.61
N ARG A 114 -5.24 2.43 -21.18
CA ARG A 114 -5.83 3.57 -21.92
C ARG A 114 -5.05 3.85 -23.21
N ASN A 115 -5.66 4.58 -24.13
CA ASN A 115 -5.04 5.07 -25.38
C ASN A 115 -4.58 3.98 -26.35
N GLY A 116 -5.28 2.83 -26.37
CA GLY A 116 -5.03 1.77 -27.35
C GLY A 116 -3.76 0.93 -27.10
N GLN A 117 -3.07 1.14 -25.97
CA GLN A 117 -1.97 0.28 -25.60
C GLN A 117 -2.50 -1.13 -25.25
N PRO A 118 -1.88 -2.21 -25.76
CA PRO A 118 -2.24 -3.55 -25.35
C PRO A 118 -1.86 -3.76 -23.88
N GLY A 119 -2.70 -4.49 -23.15
CA GLY A 119 -2.42 -4.89 -21.77
C GLY A 119 -3.59 -4.68 -20.82
N GLN A 120 -3.44 -5.18 -19.60
CA GLN A 120 -4.48 -5.14 -18.56
C GLN A 120 -3.91 -4.58 -17.25
N ILE A 121 -4.70 -3.77 -16.58
CA ILE A 121 -4.43 -3.29 -15.22
C ILE A 121 -5.44 -3.95 -14.30
N TYR A 122 -4.95 -4.51 -13.20
CA TYR A 122 -5.76 -4.99 -12.08
C TYR A 122 -5.70 -3.96 -10.96
N GLN A 123 -6.85 -3.66 -10.35
CA GLN A 123 -6.97 -2.77 -9.22
C GLN A 123 -7.83 -3.42 -8.14
N LYS A 124 -7.32 -3.44 -6.90
CA LYS A 124 -8.04 -3.94 -5.72
C LYS A 124 -7.99 -2.91 -4.61
N PHE A 125 -9.16 -2.62 -4.05
CA PHE A 125 -9.34 -1.81 -2.85
C PHE A 125 -9.64 -2.75 -1.68
N MET A 126 -9.10 -2.44 -0.50
CA MET A 126 -9.23 -3.25 0.70
C MET A 126 -9.51 -2.38 1.92
N ALA A 127 -10.38 -2.85 2.79
CA ALA A 127 -10.54 -2.30 4.14
C ALA A 127 -9.30 -2.68 4.98
N VAL A 128 -8.66 -1.70 5.59
CA VAL A 128 -7.56 -1.92 6.53
C VAL A 128 -8.13 -1.93 7.93
N ARG A 129 -7.90 -3.00 8.67
CA ARG A 129 -8.39 -3.17 10.05
C ARG A 129 -7.25 -3.60 10.98
N ASP A 130 -7.35 -3.24 12.25
CA ASP A 130 -6.48 -3.82 13.28
C ASP A 130 -6.94 -5.23 13.68
N GLU A 131 -6.18 -5.86 14.58
CA GLU A 131 -6.46 -7.20 15.11
C GLU A 131 -7.81 -7.32 15.84
N ASN A 132 -8.39 -6.19 16.28
CA ASN A 132 -9.70 -6.14 16.94
C ASN A 132 -10.82 -5.84 15.94
N GLY A 133 -10.53 -5.77 14.63
CA GLY A 133 -11.48 -5.45 13.58
C GLY A 133 -11.80 -3.96 13.44
N LYS A 134 -11.11 -3.07 14.15
CA LYS A 134 -11.32 -1.62 14.04
C LYS A 134 -10.87 -1.15 12.67
N TYR A 135 -11.73 -0.42 11.96
CA TYR A 135 -11.38 0.21 10.68
C TYR A 135 -10.30 1.28 10.87
N LEU A 136 -9.17 1.11 10.17
CA LEU A 136 -8.03 2.03 10.16
C LEU A 136 -8.00 2.90 8.90
N GLY A 137 -8.74 2.51 7.87
CA GLY A 137 -8.75 3.19 6.58
C GLY A 137 -8.89 2.22 5.42
N SER A 138 -8.57 2.68 4.21
CA SER A 138 -8.63 1.88 2.99
C SER A 138 -7.30 1.89 2.26
N MET A 139 -6.93 0.75 1.69
CA MET A 139 -5.75 0.61 0.84
C MET A 139 -6.17 0.26 -0.59
N ASP A 140 -5.44 0.79 -1.58
CA ASP A 140 -5.51 0.34 -2.97
C ASP A 140 -4.21 -0.35 -3.38
N VAL A 141 -4.32 -1.39 -4.20
CA VAL A 141 -3.21 -1.97 -4.95
C VAL A 141 -3.50 -1.91 -6.44
N THR A 142 -2.47 -1.58 -7.23
CA THR A 142 -2.55 -1.55 -8.70
C THR A 142 -1.45 -2.43 -9.29
N ILE A 143 -1.82 -3.37 -10.14
CA ILE A 143 -0.90 -4.32 -10.78
C ILE A 143 -1.02 -4.20 -12.30
N ASN A 144 0.12 -3.99 -12.97
CA ASN A 144 0.20 -4.16 -14.42
C ASN A 144 0.31 -5.66 -14.73
N LEU A 145 -0.77 -6.27 -15.22
CA LEU A 145 -0.81 -7.73 -15.46
C LEU A 145 0.10 -8.17 -16.60
N ASP A 146 0.59 -7.24 -17.42
CA ASP A 146 1.51 -7.55 -18.51
C ASP A 146 2.81 -8.18 -18.02
N ILE A 147 3.18 -7.98 -16.73
CA ILE A 147 4.36 -8.64 -16.14
C ILE A 147 4.28 -10.16 -16.20
N LEU A 148 3.07 -10.73 -16.29
CA LEU A 148 2.79 -12.17 -16.37
C LEU A 148 2.41 -12.64 -17.78
N LYS A 149 2.19 -11.70 -18.72
CA LYS A 149 1.68 -12.03 -20.05
C LYS A 149 2.64 -12.99 -20.78
N ASP A 150 2.08 -14.04 -21.37
CA ASP A 150 2.78 -15.10 -22.12
C ASP A 150 3.82 -15.90 -21.31
N LYS A 151 3.86 -15.75 -19.98
CA LYS A 151 4.82 -16.43 -19.08
C LYS A 151 4.26 -17.66 -18.39
N GLU A 152 2.96 -17.93 -18.51
CA GLU A 152 2.30 -19.06 -17.87
C GLU A 152 2.98 -20.39 -18.26
N GLY A 153 3.51 -21.09 -17.26
CA GLY A 153 4.28 -22.33 -17.43
C GLY A 153 5.60 -22.20 -18.21
N LYS A 154 6.03 -20.99 -18.58
CA LYS A 154 7.18 -20.73 -19.46
C LYS A 154 8.28 -19.89 -18.81
N HIS A 155 8.02 -19.30 -17.65
CA HIS A 155 9.00 -18.49 -16.91
C HIS A 155 9.12 -18.96 -15.46
N ALA A 156 9.46 -20.25 -15.31
CA ALA A 156 9.71 -20.91 -14.05
C ALA A 156 11.22 -21.20 -13.88
N PRO A 157 11.72 -21.45 -12.66
CA PRO A 157 13.13 -21.79 -12.44
C PRO A 157 13.67 -22.88 -13.40
N GLU A 158 12.85 -23.89 -13.70
CA GLU A 158 13.14 -24.99 -14.61
C GLU A 158 13.08 -24.63 -16.10
N THR A 159 12.56 -23.46 -16.47
CA THR A 159 12.49 -22.98 -17.87
C THR A 159 13.38 -21.76 -18.14
N ILE A 160 13.87 -21.08 -17.10
CA ILE A 160 14.75 -19.91 -17.22
C ILE A 160 16.21 -20.38 -17.33
N LYS A 161 16.79 -20.25 -18.51
CA LYS A 161 18.16 -20.69 -18.80
C LYS A 161 19.19 -20.02 -17.88
N GLU A 162 19.07 -18.72 -17.66
CA GLU A 162 19.96 -17.95 -16.78
C GLU A 162 19.94 -18.48 -15.35
N PHE A 163 18.76 -18.92 -14.87
CA PHE A 163 18.61 -19.51 -13.55
C PHE A 163 19.26 -20.90 -13.48
N GLN A 164 19.10 -21.72 -14.52
CA GLN A 164 19.72 -23.04 -14.62
C GLN A 164 21.26 -22.97 -14.68
N GLU A 165 21.81 -21.88 -15.19
CA GLU A 165 23.25 -21.64 -15.29
C GLU A 165 23.86 -21.04 -14.01
N LEU A 166 23.06 -20.69 -13.00
CA LEU A 166 23.56 -20.21 -11.72
C LEU A 166 24.37 -21.30 -11.02
N LYS A 167 25.68 -21.11 -10.97
CA LYS A 167 26.58 -21.98 -10.21
C LYS A 167 26.56 -21.56 -8.75
N PRO A 168 26.62 -22.52 -7.80
CA PRO A 168 26.93 -22.19 -6.41
C PRO A 168 28.23 -21.39 -6.36
N LEU A 169 28.28 -20.37 -5.49
CA LEU A 169 29.57 -19.78 -5.13
C LEU A 169 30.46 -20.89 -4.56
N ASP A 170 31.67 -21.05 -5.11
CA ASP A 170 32.68 -21.93 -4.53
C ASP A 170 32.89 -21.49 -3.07
N LYS A 171 32.70 -22.43 -2.14
CA LYS A 171 32.77 -22.18 -0.69
C LYS A 171 34.20 -22.00 -0.21
#